data_AF-A0A847I0K2-F1
#
_entry.id   AF-A0A847I0K2-F1
#
_cell.length_a   1.000
_cell.length_b   1.000
_cell.length_c   1.000
_cell.angle_alpha   90.00
_cell.angle_beta   90.00
_cell.angle_gamma   90.00
#
_symmetry.space_group_name_H-M   'P 1'
#
loop_
_entity.id
_entity.type
_entity.pdbx_description
1 polymer ?
#
loop_
_entity_poly.entity_id
_entity_poly.type
_entity_poly.pdbx_seq_one_letter_code
_entity_poly.pdbx_strand_id
1 'polypeptide(L)'
;RAVLAVAPDGRHAVIELEPDIYFVTTAGELLSTWHSEDSQLTQPTFSPDSQHIALKLAQKDSDGLSAIVFFSPAGQELSRVPVPPVDPAATQPAKP
;
A
#
# COMPACT_ATOMS: atom_id res chain seq x y z
N ARG A 1 7.99 11.87 -1.68
CA ARG A 1 6.73 12.69 -1.59
C ARG A 1 5.89 12.11 -0.46
N ALA A 2 5.24 12.91 0.39
CA ALA A 2 4.40 12.36 1.45
C ALA A 2 2.97 12.10 0.94
N VAL A 3 2.38 10.95 1.27
CA VAL A 3 0.97 10.64 1.05
C VAL A 3 0.32 10.33 2.40
N LEU A 4 -0.85 10.92 2.65
CA LEU A 4 -1.66 10.68 3.84
C LEU A 4 -2.99 10.07 3.42
N ALA A 5 -3.36 8.98 4.07
CA ALA A 5 -4.71 8.41 4.01
C ALA A 5 -5.32 8.40 5.41
N VAL A 6 -6.54 8.89 5.55
CA VAL A 6 -7.29 8.86 6.81
C VAL A 6 -8.45 7.88 6.66
N ALA A 7 -8.66 7.04 7.66
CA ALA A 7 -9.76 6.09 7.68
C ALA A 7 -11.13 6.78 7.71
N PRO A 8 -12.18 6.19 7.10
CA PRO A 8 -13.54 6.73 7.17
C PRO A 8 -14.09 6.91 8.60
N ASP A 9 -13.65 6.08 9.56
CA ASP A 9 -13.99 6.22 10.98
C ASP A 9 -13.34 7.43 11.67
N GLY A 10 -12.36 8.07 11.01
CA GLY A 10 -11.61 9.22 11.51
C GLY A 10 -10.66 8.91 12.67
N ARG A 11 -10.40 7.64 12.99
CA ARG A 11 -9.58 7.22 14.14
C ARG A 11 -8.16 6.83 13.75
N HIS A 12 -7.98 6.36 12.53
CA HIS A 12 -6.70 5.86 12.03
C HIS A 12 -6.24 6.64 10.80
N ALA A 13 -4.93 6.69 10.61
CA ALA A 13 -4.31 7.21 9.40
C ALA A 13 -3.06 6.41 9.05
N VAL A 14 -2.68 6.48 7.78
CA VAL A 14 -1.43 5.94 7.26
C VAL A 14 -0.67 7.06 6.57
N ILE A 15 0.61 7.18 6.92
CA ILE A 15 1.54 8.13 6.31
C ILE A 15 2.58 7.33 5.54
N GLU A 16 2.60 7.54 4.22
CA GLU A 16 3.69 7.11 3.37
C GLU A 16 4.74 8.23 3.35
N LEU A 17 5.92 7.93 3.89
CA LEU A 17 7.08 8.80 3.89
C LEU A 17 8.29 7.96 3.45
N GLU A 18 8.47 7.88 2.13
CA GLU A 18 9.41 6.98 1.49
C GLU A 18 10.78 6.91 2.20
N PRO A 19 11.28 5.69 2.52
CA PRO A 19 10.72 4.36 2.20
C PRO A 19 9.70 3.81 3.20
N ASP A 20 9.39 4.57 4.25
CA ASP A 20 8.64 4.09 5.41
C ASP A 20 7.13 4.26 5.25
N ILE A 21 6.39 3.34 5.86
CA ILE A 21 4.96 3.48 6.11
C ILE A 21 4.73 3.55 7.61
N TYR A 22 4.02 4.59 8.06
CA TYR A 22 3.63 4.78 9.45
C TYR A 22 2.13 4.57 9.60
N PHE A 23 1.74 3.67 10.50
CA PHE A 23 0.36 3.46 10.93
C PHE A 23 0.16 4.24 12.22
N VAL A 24 -0.77 5.18 12.22
CA VAL A 24 -0.97 6.10 13.33
C VAL A 24 -2.45 6.24 13.68
N THR A 25 -2.75 6.68 14.91
CA THR A 25 -4.06 7.23 15.23
C THR A 25 -4.14 8.68 14.78
N THR A 26 -5.35 9.21 14.56
CA THR A 26 -5.55 10.64 14.26
C THR A 26 -5.26 11.55 15.45
N ALA A 27 -5.10 10.98 16.66
CA ALA A 27 -4.57 11.67 17.82
C ALA A 27 -3.03 11.80 17.80
N GLY A 28 -2.35 11.19 16.82
CA GLY A 28 -0.90 11.27 16.64
C GLY A 28 -0.11 10.14 17.29
N GLU A 29 -0.76 9.07 17.77
CA GLU A 29 -0.06 7.92 18.35
C GLU A 29 0.48 7.02 17.23
N LEU A 30 1.75 6.65 17.31
CA LEU A 30 2.34 5.66 16.41
C LEU A 30 1.92 4.25 16.84
N LEU A 31 1.24 3.53 15.95
CA LEU A 31 0.80 2.15 16.17
C LEU A 31 1.85 1.16 15.69
N SER A 32 2.39 1.38 14.49
CA SER A 32 3.49 0.59 13.95
C SER A 32 4.16 1.29 12.76
N THR A 33 5.33 0.78 12.39
CA THR A 33 6.07 1.20 11.19
C THR A 33 6.34 -0.03 10.35
N TRP A 34 6.23 0.12 9.03
CA TRP A 34 6.70 -0.85 8.06
C TRP A 34 7.85 -0.25 7.27
N HIS A 35 8.91 -1.04 7.08
CA HIS A 35 10.10 -0.68 6.33
C HIS A 35 10.69 -1.92 5.64
N SER A 36 11.30 -1.73 4.48
CA SER A 36 12.02 -2.77 3.75
C SER A 36 13.15 -2.17 2.91
N GLU A 37 14.29 -2.86 2.86
CA GLU A 37 15.46 -2.47 2.05
C GLU A 37 15.30 -2.79 0.55
N ASP A 38 14.45 -3.77 0.24
CA ASP A 38 14.32 -4.41 -1.07
C ASP A 38 12.95 -4.16 -1.71
N SER A 39 12.05 -3.49 -1.01
CA SER A 39 10.69 -3.26 -1.48
C SER A 39 10.11 -1.96 -0.96
N GLN A 40 9.13 -1.43 -1.68
CA GLN A 40 8.46 -0.18 -1.35
C GLN A 40 6.95 -0.39 -1.35
N LEU A 41 6.31 0.06 -0.27
CA LEU A 41 4.86 0.22 -0.23
C LEU A 41 4.48 1.65 -0.58
N THR A 42 3.42 1.83 -1.37
CA THR A 42 2.93 3.14 -1.78
C THR A 42 1.40 3.17 -1.86
N GLN A 43 0.84 4.38 -1.89
CA GLN A 43 -0.56 4.69 -2.15
C GLN A 43 -1.54 4.00 -1.19
N PRO A 44 -1.44 4.26 0.13
CA PRO A 44 -2.37 3.70 1.10
C PRO A 44 -3.81 4.11 0.81
N THR A 45 -4.72 3.14 0.85
CA THR A 45 -6.16 3.37 0.67
C THR A 45 -6.94 2.56 1.69
N PHE A 46 -7.73 3.25 2.53
CA PHE A 46 -8.61 2.59 3.49
C PHE A 46 -9.86 2.01 2.81
N SER A 47 -10.31 0.86 3.30
CA SER A 47 -11.64 0.32 3.00
C SER A 47 -12.75 1.19 3.64
N PRO A 48 -13.98 1.18 3.10
CA PRO A 48 -15.10 1.93 3.67
C PRO A 48 -15.45 1.56 5.11
N ASP A 49 -15.21 0.32 5.52
CA ASP A 49 -15.42 -0.17 6.89
C ASP A 49 -14.28 0.18 7.86
N SER A 50 -13.24 0.87 7.39
CA SER A 50 -12.04 1.24 8.15
C SER A 50 -11.24 0.06 8.73
N GLN A 51 -11.50 -1.17 8.30
CA GLN A 51 -10.82 -2.36 8.85
C GLN A 51 -9.62 -2.82 8.01
N HIS A 52 -9.43 -2.27 6.81
CA HIS A 52 -8.37 -2.69 5.89
C HIS A 52 -7.70 -1.47 5.23
N ILE A 53 -6.40 -1.59 4.97
CA ILE A 53 -5.66 -0.69 4.10
C ILE A 53 -5.05 -1.51 2.97
N ALA A 54 -5.29 -1.10 1.72
CA ALA A 54 -4.57 -1.61 0.57
C ALA A 54 -3.36 -0.71 0.28
N LEU A 55 -2.19 -1.32 0.07
CA LEU A 55 -0.98 -0.66 -0.41
C LEU A 55 -0.42 -1.39 -1.62
N LYS A 56 0.18 -0.64 -2.54
CA LYS A 56 0.92 -1.17 -3.69
C LYS A 56 2.33 -1.57 -3.26
N LEU A 57 2.73 -2.80 -3.53
CA LEU A 57 4.09 -3.28 -3.31
C LEU A 57 4.85 -3.32 -4.63
N ALA A 58 5.99 -2.63 -4.68
CA ALA A 58 6.97 -2.74 -5.74
C ALA A 58 8.28 -3.31 -5.19
N GLN A 59 8.87 -4.28 -5.87
CA GLN A 59 10.22 -4.76 -5.55
C GLN A 59 11.23 -3.82 -6.20
N LYS A 60 12.35 -3.56 -5.52
CA LYS A 60 13.41 -2.66 -5.98
C LYS A 60 14.00 -3.07 -7.34
N ASP A 61 14.06 -4.37 -7.60
CA ASP A 61 14.64 -4.95 -8.83
C ASP A 61 13.59 -5.22 -9.92
N SER A 62 12.34 -4.74 -9.75
CA SER A 62 11.29 -4.92 -10.75
C SER A 62 10.70 -3.60 -11.21
N ASP A 63 10.60 -3.40 -12.53
CA ASP A 63 9.87 -2.29 -13.14
C ASP A 63 8.35 -2.53 -13.05
N GLY A 64 7.79 -2.53 -11.84
CA GLY A 64 6.34 -2.61 -11.70
C GLY A 64 5.78 -2.97 -10.33
N LEU A 65 4.46 -2.86 -10.25
CA LEU A 65 3.64 -3.36 -9.16
C LEU A 65 3.76 -4.89 -9.09
N SER A 66 4.26 -5.41 -7.97
CA SER A 66 4.40 -6.85 -7.74
C SER A 66 3.22 -7.44 -6.99
N ALA A 67 2.59 -6.67 -6.09
CA ALA A 67 1.43 -7.12 -5.33
C ALA A 67 0.59 -5.95 -4.80
N ILE A 68 -0.65 -6.24 -4.42
CA ILE A 68 -1.42 -5.43 -3.46
C ILE A 68 -1.34 -6.11 -2.10
N VAL A 69 -0.94 -5.38 -1.07
CA VAL A 69 -0.85 -5.87 0.29
C VAL A 69 -1.93 -5.23 1.13
N PHE A 70 -2.64 -6.04 1.91
CA PHE A 70 -3.68 -5.59 2.82
C PHE A 70 -3.16 -5.61 4.25
N PHE A 71 -3.37 -4.50 4.96
CA PHE A 71 -3.02 -4.33 6.37
C PHE A 71 -4.26 -4.02 7.21
N SER A 72 -4.18 -4.30 8.50
CA SER A 72 -5.09 -3.73 9.50
C SER A 72 -4.70 -2.27 9.81
N PRO A 73 -5.58 -1.49 10.45
CA PRO A 73 -5.26 -0.12 10.90
C PRO A 73 -4.10 -0.02 11.88
N ALA A 74 -3.80 -1.10 12.60
CA ALA A 74 -2.64 -1.19 13.48
C ALA A 74 -1.34 -1.55 12.72
N GLY A 75 -1.39 -1.75 11.40
CA GLY A 75 -0.25 -2.10 10.55
C GLY A 75 0.15 -3.57 10.59
N GLN A 76 -0.74 -4.46 11.05
CA GLN A 76 -0.55 -5.89 10.85
C GLN A 76 -0.87 -6.24 9.41
N GLU A 77 0.04 -6.93 8.73
CA GLU A 77 -0.26 -7.49 7.41
C GLU A 77 -1.30 -8.60 7.52
N LEU A 78 -2.35 -8.51 6.71
CA LEU A 78 -3.47 -9.45 6.68
C LEU A 78 -3.38 -10.40 5.49
N SER A 79 -3.03 -9.89 4.30
CA SER A 79 -2.88 -10.70 3.10
C SER A 79 -2.07 -10.00 2.01
N ARG A 80 -1.58 -10.77 1.04
CA ARG A 80 -0.92 -10.29 -0.18
C ARG A 80 -1.59 -10.89 -1.40
N VAL A 81 -1.91 -10.05 -2.38
CA VAL A 81 -2.45 -10.47 -3.68
C VAL A 81 -1.39 -10.18 -4.75
N PRO A 82 -0.70 -11.21 -5.27
CA PRO A 82 0.29 -11.02 -6.32
C PRO A 82 -0.33 -10.42 -7.59
N VAL A 83 0.36 -9.45 -8.18
CA VAL A 83 0.04 -8.91 -9.50
C VAL A 83 1.00 -9.57 -10.48
N PRO A 84 0.52 -10.38 -11.43
CA PRO A 84 1.40 -11.03 -12.39
C PRO A 84 2.06 -9.96 -13.29
N PRO A 85 3.29 -10.23 -13.78
CA PRO A 85 3.90 -9.37 -14.80
C PRO A 85 2.96 -9.22 -15.99
N VAL A 86 2.69 -7.98 -16.38
CA VAL A 86 1.90 -7.70 -17.58
C VAL A 86 2.88 -7.48 -18.73
N ASP A 87 2.78 -8.30 -19.77
CA ASP A 87 3.46 -8.02 -21.04
C ASP A 87 2.73 -6.87 -21.74
N PRO A 88 3.36 -5.68 -21.90
CA PRO A 88 2.72 -4.56 -22.58
C PRO A 88 2.37 -4.87 -24.04
N ALA A 89 3.13 -5.76 -24.70
CA ALA A 89 2.81 -6.19 -26.07
C ALA A 89 1.53 -7.02 -26.14
N ALA A 90 1.23 -7.79 -25.08
CA ALA A 90 0.02 -8.59 -24.97
C ALA A 90 -1.24 -7.79 -24.63
N THR A 91 -1.10 -6.50 -24.27
CA THR A 91 -2.23 -5.62 -23.92
C THR A 91 -2.59 -4.61 -25.01
N GLN A 92 -1.89 -4.62 -26.15
CA GLN A 92 -2.27 -3.79 -27.30
C GLN A 92 -3.58 -4.30 -27.92
N PRO A 93 -4.51 -3.39 -28.29
CA PRO A 93 -5.67 -3.78 -29.07
C PRO A 93 -5.22 -4.50 -30.34
N ALA A 94 -5.94 -5.56 -30.73
CA ALA A 94 -5.70 -6.19 -32.03
C ALA A 94 -5.77 -5.12 -33.12
N LYS A 95 -4.72 -5.05 -33.95
CA LYS A 95 -4.70 -4.15 -35.11
C LYS A 95 -5.89 -4.54 -36.02
N PRO A 96 -6.71 -3.57 -36.47
CA PRO A 96 -7.85 -3.86 -37.33
C PRO A 96 -7.44 -4.50 -38.66
#